data_AF-A0A924EVV9-F1
#
_entry.id   AF-A0A924EVV9-F1
#
_cell.length_a   1.000
_cell.length_b   1.000
_cell.length_c   1.000
_cell.angle_alpha   90.00
_cell.angle_beta   90.00
_cell.angle_gamma   90.00
#
_symmetry.space_group_name_H-M   'P 1'
#
loop_
_entity.id
_entity.type
_entity.pdbx_description
1 polymer ?
#
loop_
_entity_poly.entity_id
_entity_poly.type
_entity_poly.pdbx_seq_one_letter_code
_entity_poly.pdbx_strand_id
1 'polypeptide(L)'
;MFESPASQPREPAHQPGRLASLQANSRSALERARDAVLVTAQGTSDVLSGAARALLTPSGVAGAAVELVWASTHVALYPLGLLGGPDSYEGHGYSVQELPPMQRGLVIGDVEAAGTPILLVHGMIDNRSIFSRLRRGLRRRGFGRVVSINYSPLTSDVRVAAAWLAEEVESLVAETGYERVHVVGHSLGGLIARYYVTRLGGDQRVHTLVTLGTPHGGTFNAYALPSHLCRQLRPGSPLMRELGAPVPACGTRFVAYWSDLDQLVFPQRNAKLNHPDLTVRNIGVHGTGHMSLPINGDVVHGISTMLAHLGADGSLLTAGVTELRGRACRRP
;
A
#
# COMPACT_ATOMS: atom_id res chain seq x y z
N MET A 1 -26.95 -81.27 -41.74
CA MET A 1 -25.71 -81.15 -40.95
C MET A 1 -25.08 -79.80 -41.31
N PHE A 2 -24.78 -78.99 -40.29
CA PHE A 2 -24.28 -77.60 -40.27
C PHE A 2 -25.30 -76.55 -39.76
N GLU A 3 -25.40 -76.46 -38.43
CA GLU A 3 -25.83 -75.27 -37.71
C GLU A 3 -24.59 -74.49 -37.23
N SER A 4 -24.67 -73.16 -37.32
CA SER A 4 -23.66 -72.18 -36.92
C SER A 4 -24.01 -71.63 -35.52
N PRO A 5 -23.06 -71.46 -34.57
CA PRO A 5 -23.39 -71.00 -33.23
C PRO A 5 -23.36 -69.47 -33.09
N ALA A 6 -24.35 -68.96 -32.35
CA ALA A 6 -24.56 -67.56 -32.01
C ALA A 6 -23.46 -66.99 -31.07
N SER A 7 -23.13 -65.72 -31.30
CA SER A 7 -22.21 -64.88 -30.53
C SER A 7 -22.79 -64.42 -29.18
N GLN A 8 -22.01 -64.55 -28.09
CA GLN A 8 -22.28 -63.97 -26.77
C GLN A 8 -21.75 -62.52 -26.62
N PRO A 9 -22.33 -61.68 -25.75
CA PRO A 9 -21.84 -60.33 -25.47
C PRO A 9 -20.74 -60.30 -24.37
N ARG A 10 -19.76 -59.38 -24.50
CA ARG A 10 -18.66 -59.15 -23.54
C ARG A 10 -19.10 -58.23 -22.37
N GLU A 11 -18.76 -58.61 -21.13
CA GLU A 11 -18.81 -57.76 -19.92
C GLU A 11 -17.61 -56.77 -19.83
N PRO A 12 -17.75 -55.62 -19.15
CA PRO A 12 -16.65 -54.67 -18.92
C PRO A 12 -15.84 -54.99 -17.64
N ALA A 13 -14.52 -54.84 -17.73
CA ALA A 13 -13.57 -55.08 -16.64
C ALA A 13 -13.61 -54.00 -15.54
N HIS A 14 -13.61 -54.44 -14.28
CA HIS A 14 -13.65 -53.62 -13.06
C HIS A 14 -12.23 -53.22 -12.61
N GLN A 15 -11.92 -51.91 -12.49
CA GLN A 15 -10.64 -51.40 -11.94
C GLN A 15 -10.76 -51.08 -10.44
N PRO A 16 -9.96 -51.69 -9.53
CA PRO A 16 -10.12 -51.55 -8.07
C PRO A 16 -9.26 -50.45 -7.38
N GLY A 17 -8.73 -49.45 -8.09
CA GLY A 17 -7.71 -48.52 -7.55
C GLY A 17 -8.16 -47.11 -7.10
N ARG A 18 -9.42 -46.70 -7.34
CA ARG A 18 -9.84 -45.28 -7.21
C ARG A 18 -10.35 -44.87 -5.83
N LEU A 19 -10.85 -45.81 -5.02
CA LEU A 19 -11.45 -45.52 -3.71
C LEU A 19 -10.41 -45.39 -2.58
N ALA A 20 -9.32 -46.16 -2.63
CA ALA A 20 -8.26 -46.11 -1.62
C ALA A 20 -7.45 -44.79 -1.67
N SER A 21 -7.20 -44.25 -2.86
CA SER A 21 -6.49 -42.98 -3.04
C SER A 21 -7.31 -41.77 -2.61
N LEU A 22 -8.64 -41.81 -2.76
CA LEU A 22 -9.55 -40.78 -2.25
C LEU A 22 -9.61 -40.74 -0.72
N GLN A 23 -9.57 -41.91 -0.06
CA GLN A 23 -9.56 -42.01 1.41
C GLN A 23 -8.23 -41.59 2.04
N ALA A 24 -7.10 -41.87 1.38
CA ALA A 24 -5.79 -41.41 1.84
C ALA A 24 -5.65 -39.87 1.73
N ASN A 25 -6.14 -39.29 0.63
CA ASN A 25 -6.11 -37.85 0.40
C ASN A 25 -6.99 -37.07 1.39
N SER A 26 -8.16 -37.59 1.75
CA SER A 26 -9.07 -36.94 2.70
C SER A 26 -8.53 -36.95 4.13
N ARG A 27 -7.88 -38.04 4.57
CA ARG A 27 -7.21 -38.09 5.89
C ARG A 27 -6.07 -37.08 5.99
N SER A 28 -5.23 -36.98 4.95
CA SER A 28 -4.12 -36.00 4.93
C SER A 28 -4.60 -34.55 4.94
N ALA A 29 -5.77 -34.26 4.37
CA ALA A 29 -6.36 -32.93 4.35
C ALA A 29 -6.93 -32.53 5.73
N LEU A 30 -7.49 -33.50 6.46
CA LEU A 30 -8.00 -33.28 7.81
C LEU A 30 -6.87 -32.97 8.81
N GLU A 31 -5.73 -33.66 8.68
CA GLU A 31 -4.56 -33.43 9.53
C GLU A 31 -3.95 -32.04 9.29
N ARG A 32 -3.80 -31.62 8.03
CA ARG A 32 -3.37 -30.26 7.69
C ARG A 32 -4.32 -29.17 8.22
N ALA A 33 -5.62 -29.44 8.22
CA ALA A 33 -6.61 -28.51 8.76
C ALA A 33 -6.51 -28.40 10.29
N ARG A 34 -6.28 -29.52 10.98
CA ARG A 34 -6.09 -29.54 12.44
C ARG A 34 -4.85 -28.77 12.87
N ASP A 35 -3.74 -28.96 12.15
CA ASP A 35 -2.47 -28.30 12.48
C ASP A 35 -2.54 -26.79 12.20
N ALA A 36 -3.26 -26.36 11.16
CA ALA A 36 -3.53 -24.95 10.90
C ALA A 36 -4.37 -24.29 12.01
N VAL A 37 -5.35 -25.00 12.57
CA VAL A 37 -6.18 -24.51 13.68
C VAL A 37 -5.35 -24.38 14.97
N LEU A 38 -4.46 -25.34 15.25
CA LEU A 38 -3.59 -25.30 16.44
C LEU A 38 -2.57 -24.16 16.37
N VAL A 39 -1.95 -23.93 15.21
CA VAL A 39 -1.04 -22.79 14.99
C VAL A 39 -1.77 -21.45 15.14
N THR A 40 -3.03 -21.37 14.68
CA THR A 40 -3.86 -20.17 14.85
C THR A 40 -4.17 -19.91 16.32
N ALA A 41 -4.48 -20.95 17.10
CA ALA A 41 -4.78 -20.85 18.53
C ALA A 41 -3.57 -20.39 19.37
N GLN A 42 -2.37 -20.90 19.06
CA GLN A 42 -1.13 -20.48 19.73
C GLN A 42 -0.72 -19.04 19.34
N GLY A 43 -0.95 -18.65 18.08
CA GLY A 43 -0.74 -17.27 17.65
C GLY A 43 -1.67 -16.29 18.37
N THR A 44 -2.93 -16.67 18.63
CA THR A 44 -3.88 -15.80 19.33
C THR A 44 -3.56 -15.53 20.81
N SER A 45 -2.95 -16.48 21.53
CA SER A 45 -2.56 -16.26 22.93
C SER A 45 -1.38 -15.30 23.07
N ASP A 46 -0.40 -15.40 22.16
CA ASP A 46 0.76 -14.52 22.15
C ASP A 46 0.37 -13.09 21.73
N VAL A 47 -0.59 -12.95 20.81
CA VAL A 47 -1.19 -11.67 20.38
C VAL A 47 -1.89 -10.93 21.53
N LEU A 48 -2.72 -11.63 22.29
CA LEU A 48 -3.41 -11.04 23.45
C LEU A 48 -2.41 -10.54 24.51
N SER A 49 -1.33 -11.29 24.73
CA SER A 49 -0.30 -10.91 25.71
C SER A 49 0.58 -9.74 25.24
N GLY A 50 0.93 -9.69 23.95
CA GLY A 50 1.75 -8.63 23.38
C GLY A 50 1.02 -7.30 23.21
N ALA A 51 -0.23 -7.35 22.75
CA ALA A 51 -1.10 -6.18 22.63
C ALA A 51 -1.49 -5.61 24.01
N ALA A 52 -1.77 -6.48 24.99
CA ALA A 52 -2.01 -6.05 26.37
C ALA A 52 -0.77 -5.38 26.98
N ARG A 53 0.44 -5.90 26.75
CA ARG A 53 1.69 -5.29 27.21
C ARG A 53 1.98 -3.93 26.57
N ALA A 54 1.69 -3.75 25.28
CA ALA A 54 1.87 -2.47 24.60
C ALA A 54 0.91 -1.39 25.15
N LEU A 55 -0.35 -1.76 25.43
CA LEU A 55 -1.38 -0.89 26.02
C LEU A 55 -1.12 -0.54 27.49
N LEU A 56 -0.22 -1.24 28.19
CA LEU A 56 0.19 -0.92 29.56
C LEU A 56 1.31 0.13 29.63
N THR A 57 1.85 0.57 28.50
CA THR A 57 2.85 1.65 28.46
C THR A 57 2.18 3.02 28.32
N PRO A 58 2.70 4.09 28.95
CA PRO A 58 2.16 5.45 28.79
C PRO A 58 2.07 5.90 27.33
N SER A 59 3.05 5.49 26.51
CA SER A 59 3.09 5.69 25.06
C SER A 59 1.99 4.92 24.30
N GLY A 60 1.67 3.70 24.72
CA GLY A 60 0.63 2.87 24.10
C GLY A 60 -0.78 3.37 24.38
N VAL A 61 -1.05 3.85 25.61
CA VAL A 61 -2.33 4.48 25.98
C VAL A 61 -2.53 5.79 25.21
N ALA A 62 -1.49 6.64 25.15
CA ALA A 62 -1.54 7.88 24.38
C ALA A 62 -1.78 7.63 22.89
N GLY A 63 -1.10 6.63 22.30
CA GLY A 63 -1.31 6.23 20.91
C GLY A 63 -2.74 5.73 20.65
N ALA A 64 -3.28 4.88 21.52
CA ALA A 64 -4.65 4.37 21.39
C ALA A 64 -5.72 5.49 21.51
N ALA A 65 -5.52 6.46 22.41
CA ALA A 65 -6.43 7.60 22.56
C ALA A 65 -6.44 8.51 21.31
N VAL A 66 -5.26 8.77 20.73
CA VAL A 66 -5.13 9.53 19.48
C VAL A 66 -5.82 8.81 18.32
N GLU A 67 -5.68 7.48 18.24
CA GLU A 67 -6.34 6.68 17.19
C GLU A 67 -7.86 6.66 17.36
N LEU A 68 -8.40 6.61 18.58
CA LEU A 68 -9.85 6.67 18.81
C LEU A 68 -10.43 8.04 18.41
N VAL A 69 -9.72 9.12 18.75
CA VAL A 69 -10.09 10.49 18.36
C VAL A 69 -10.03 10.65 16.84
N TRP A 70 -9.02 10.05 16.18
CA TRP A 70 -8.92 10.11 14.73
C TRP A 70 -9.93 9.23 14.01
N ALA A 71 -10.19 8.01 14.48
CA ALA A 71 -11.20 7.13 13.92
C ALA A 71 -12.59 7.77 14.01
N SER A 72 -12.95 8.35 15.15
CA SER A 72 -14.23 9.07 15.33
C SER A 72 -14.32 10.33 14.47
N THR A 73 -13.23 11.10 14.35
CA THR A 73 -13.17 12.26 13.44
C THR A 73 -13.30 11.84 11.97
N HIS A 74 -12.68 10.73 11.54
CA HIS A 74 -12.79 10.23 10.16
C HIS A 74 -14.18 9.70 9.83
N VAL A 75 -14.83 8.98 10.76
CA VAL A 75 -16.23 8.55 10.62
C VAL A 75 -17.15 9.76 10.47
N ALA A 76 -16.93 10.82 11.26
CA ALA A 76 -17.70 12.06 11.16
C ALA A 76 -17.47 12.82 9.84
N LEU A 77 -16.26 12.76 9.28
CA LEU A 77 -15.91 13.41 8.01
C LEU A 77 -16.22 12.57 6.77
N TYR A 78 -16.62 11.30 6.94
CA TYR A 78 -16.93 10.38 5.84
C TYR A 78 -17.99 10.91 4.85
N PRO A 79 -19.11 11.54 5.27
CA PRO A 79 -20.10 12.08 4.33
C PRO A 79 -19.58 13.31 3.56
N LEU A 80 -18.71 14.11 4.19
CA LEU A 80 -18.14 15.33 3.62
C LEU A 80 -17.06 15.05 2.57
N GLY A 81 -16.42 13.88 2.62
CA GLY A 81 -15.44 13.43 1.63
C GLY A 81 -16.04 12.98 0.29
N LEU A 82 -17.32 12.56 0.28
CA LEU A 82 -18.07 12.10 -0.90
C LEU A 82 -18.78 13.24 -1.64
N LEU A 83 -19.10 14.33 -0.95
CA LEU A 83 -19.81 15.50 -1.50
C LEU A 83 -18.88 16.58 -2.06
N GLY A 84 -17.56 16.35 -1.97
CA GLY A 84 -16.57 17.27 -2.49
C GLY A 84 -16.41 17.15 -4.00
N GLY A 85 -16.77 18.21 -4.73
CA GLY A 85 -16.55 18.31 -6.17
C GLY A 85 -15.09 18.07 -6.59
N PRO A 86 -14.85 17.81 -7.90
CA PRO A 86 -13.51 17.59 -8.44
C PRO A 86 -12.56 18.70 -7.98
N ASP A 87 -11.36 18.32 -7.56
CA ASP A 87 -10.33 19.26 -7.11
C ASP A 87 -10.05 20.27 -8.24
N SER A 88 -10.51 21.51 -8.06
CA SER A 88 -10.22 22.58 -9.00
C SER A 88 -8.73 22.87 -8.96
N TYR A 89 -8.06 22.73 -10.10
CA TYR A 89 -6.69 23.15 -10.29
C TYR A 89 -6.63 24.69 -10.16
N GLU A 90 -6.16 25.18 -9.02
CA GLU A 90 -5.63 26.55 -8.95
C GLU A 90 -4.22 26.51 -9.52
N GLY A 91 -4.15 26.65 -10.84
CA GLY A 91 -2.88 26.93 -11.52
C GLY A 91 -2.25 28.14 -10.85
N HIS A 92 -1.02 27.96 -10.36
CA HIS A 92 -0.26 29.10 -9.88
C HIS A 92 -0.09 30.02 -11.09
N GLY A 93 -0.49 31.28 -10.97
CA GLY A 93 -0.24 32.26 -12.02
C GLY A 93 1.25 32.22 -12.41
N TYR A 94 1.59 32.62 -13.63
CA TYR A 94 2.96 32.56 -14.17
C TYR A 94 4.01 33.37 -13.37
N SER A 95 3.62 34.01 -12.26
CA SER A 95 4.50 34.73 -11.35
C SER A 95 4.94 33.85 -10.18
N VAL A 96 6.24 33.58 -10.11
CA VAL A 96 6.88 32.96 -8.93
C VAL A 96 7.12 33.96 -7.80
N GLN A 97 6.97 35.27 -8.04
CA GLN A 97 7.36 36.32 -7.09
C GLN A 97 6.49 36.32 -5.83
N GLU A 98 5.23 35.92 -5.97
CA GLU A 98 4.25 35.85 -4.89
C GLU A 98 4.36 34.55 -4.06
N LEU A 99 5.19 33.60 -4.50
CA LEU A 99 5.36 32.33 -3.80
C LEU A 99 6.28 32.50 -2.57
N PRO A 100 5.96 31.89 -1.41
CA PRO A 100 6.87 31.72 -0.28
C PRO A 100 8.25 31.17 -0.70
N PRO A 101 9.35 31.54 -0.01
CA PRO A 101 10.71 31.13 -0.37
C PRO A 101 10.92 29.62 -0.57
N MET A 102 10.24 28.78 0.22
CA MET A 102 10.33 27.32 0.08
C MET A 102 9.68 26.79 -1.21
N GLN A 103 8.55 27.38 -1.62
CA GLN A 103 7.86 27.02 -2.85
C GLN A 103 8.64 27.53 -4.06
N ARG A 104 9.14 28.78 -4.00
CA ARG A 104 10.06 29.33 -5.00
C ARG A 104 11.30 28.46 -5.17
N GLY A 105 11.89 27.99 -4.08
CA GLY A 105 13.09 27.16 -4.11
C GLY A 105 12.89 25.87 -4.91
N LEU A 106 11.73 25.20 -4.79
CA LEU A 106 11.43 24.01 -5.59
C LEU A 106 11.10 24.38 -7.03
N VAL A 107 10.21 25.35 -7.26
CA VAL A 107 9.81 25.75 -8.63
C VAL A 107 10.99 26.28 -9.44
N ILE A 108 11.94 26.99 -8.83
CA ILE A 108 13.12 27.53 -9.51
C ILE A 108 14.23 26.47 -9.61
N GLY A 109 14.44 25.69 -8.54
CA GLY A 109 15.53 24.71 -8.48
C GLY A 109 15.25 23.43 -9.25
N ASP A 110 13.98 23.07 -9.43
CA ASP A 110 13.54 21.82 -10.04
C ASP A 110 12.07 21.92 -10.52
N VAL A 111 11.88 22.56 -11.68
CA VAL A 111 10.55 22.78 -12.30
C VAL A 111 9.83 21.45 -12.56
N GLU A 112 10.57 20.43 -12.98
CA GLU A 112 10.02 19.11 -13.29
C GLU A 112 9.50 18.42 -12.03
N ALA A 113 10.27 18.40 -10.94
CA ALA A 113 9.79 17.86 -9.66
C ALA A 113 8.62 18.68 -9.09
N ALA A 114 8.63 20.01 -9.26
CA ALA A 114 7.54 20.87 -8.79
C ALA A 114 6.21 20.61 -9.53
N GLY A 115 6.30 20.29 -10.83
CA GLY A 115 5.14 20.10 -11.70
C GLY A 115 4.67 18.66 -11.88
N THR A 116 5.54 17.67 -11.61
CA THR A 116 5.20 16.24 -11.69
C THR A 116 3.97 15.93 -10.83
N PRO A 117 2.89 15.36 -11.40
CA PRO A 117 1.67 15.10 -10.66
C PRO A 117 1.90 14.08 -9.52
N ILE A 118 1.36 14.40 -8.35
CA ILE A 118 1.34 13.50 -7.19
C ILE A 118 -0.09 13.02 -6.95
N LEU A 119 -0.26 11.71 -7.05
CA LEU A 119 -1.53 11.02 -6.88
C LEU A 119 -1.64 10.39 -5.49
N LEU A 120 -2.72 10.67 -4.78
CA LEU A 120 -2.97 10.18 -3.43
C LEU A 120 -4.10 9.14 -3.47
N VAL A 121 -3.80 7.92 -3.03
CA VAL A 121 -4.72 6.77 -3.10
C VAL A 121 -5.02 6.27 -1.70
N HIS A 122 -6.25 6.46 -1.23
CA HIS A 122 -6.64 6.18 0.15
C HIS A 122 -6.87 4.68 0.42
N GLY A 123 -7.02 4.32 1.69
CA GLY A 123 -7.27 2.94 2.14
C GLY A 123 -8.75 2.51 2.13
N MET A 124 -9.00 1.31 2.65
CA MET A 124 -10.34 0.79 2.91
C MET A 124 -11.03 1.64 4.00
N ILE A 125 -12.30 2.02 3.81
CA ILE A 125 -13.10 2.80 4.78
C ILE A 125 -12.54 4.22 5.01
N ASP A 126 -11.67 4.71 4.12
CA ASP A 126 -11.12 6.06 4.19
C ASP A 126 -11.61 6.93 3.03
N ASN A 127 -11.33 8.22 3.07
CA ASN A 127 -11.57 9.15 1.98
C ASN A 127 -10.41 10.15 1.87
N ARG A 128 -10.44 11.06 0.89
CA ARG A 128 -9.41 12.08 0.68
C ARG A 128 -8.97 12.89 1.93
N SER A 129 -9.79 12.94 3.00
CA SER A 129 -9.49 13.69 4.23
C SER A 129 -8.26 13.19 4.99
N ILE A 130 -7.93 11.88 4.91
CA ILE A 130 -6.73 11.30 5.55
C ILE A 130 -5.44 11.97 5.06
N PHE A 131 -5.44 12.39 3.79
CA PHE A 131 -4.30 13.06 3.20
C PHE A 131 -4.29 14.57 3.41
N SER A 132 -5.23 15.15 4.17
CA SER A 132 -5.34 16.61 4.33
C SER A 132 -4.05 17.27 4.85
N ARG A 133 -3.32 16.59 5.75
CA ARG A 133 -2.00 17.08 6.21
C ARG A 133 -0.90 16.81 5.18
N LEU A 134 -0.86 15.63 4.58
CA LEU A 134 0.12 15.30 3.53
C LEU A 134 0.00 16.25 2.34
N ARG A 135 -1.19 16.42 1.78
CA ARG A 135 -1.50 17.34 0.68
C ARG A 135 -1.04 18.77 1.00
N ARG A 136 -1.31 19.24 2.22
CA ARG A 136 -0.90 20.57 2.67
C ARG A 136 0.61 20.68 2.90
N GLY A 137 1.28 19.61 3.32
CA GLY A 137 2.74 19.55 3.42
C GLY A 137 3.39 19.63 2.04
N LEU A 138 2.91 18.81 1.10
CA LEU A 138 3.37 18.79 -0.29
C LEU A 138 3.16 20.16 -0.97
N ARG A 139 1.95 20.73 -0.88
CA ARG A 139 1.67 22.08 -1.41
C ARG A 139 2.58 23.15 -0.78
N ARG A 140 2.80 23.11 0.53
CA ARG A 140 3.73 24.04 1.20
C ARG A 140 5.18 23.88 0.73
N ARG A 141 5.57 22.70 0.27
CA ARG A 141 6.91 22.44 -0.28
C ARG A 141 7.10 22.94 -1.71
N GLY A 142 6.00 23.20 -2.44
CA GLY A 142 6.01 23.74 -3.80
C GLY A 142 5.47 22.80 -4.87
N PHE A 143 4.94 21.63 -4.49
CA PHE A 143 4.32 20.73 -5.46
C PHE A 143 3.00 21.31 -5.96
N GLY A 144 2.95 21.66 -7.24
CA GLY A 144 1.82 22.37 -7.85
C GLY A 144 0.59 21.49 -8.07
N ARG A 145 0.78 20.17 -8.26
CA ARG A 145 -0.30 19.26 -8.64
C ARG A 145 -0.37 18.03 -7.76
N VAL A 146 -1.23 18.11 -6.74
CA VAL A 146 -1.52 17.01 -5.80
C VAL A 146 -3.00 16.65 -5.90
N VAL A 147 -3.29 15.47 -6.45
CA VAL A 147 -4.64 14.96 -6.77
C VAL A 147 -4.95 13.79 -5.84
N SER A 148 -6.18 13.71 -5.32
CA SER A 148 -6.64 12.56 -4.54
C SER A 148 -7.72 11.81 -5.31
N ILE A 149 -7.56 10.49 -5.48
CA ILE A 149 -8.58 9.66 -6.12
C ILE A 149 -9.50 9.11 -5.04
N ASN A 150 -10.80 9.27 -5.25
CA ASN A 150 -11.82 8.52 -4.53
C ASN A 150 -12.27 7.35 -5.40
N TYR A 151 -11.93 6.12 -5.03
CA TYR A 151 -12.53 4.94 -5.65
C TYR A 151 -13.73 4.48 -4.82
N SER A 152 -14.71 3.84 -5.47
CA SER A 152 -15.97 3.47 -4.80
C SER A 152 -15.70 2.59 -3.57
N PRO A 153 -16.25 2.93 -2.38
CA PRO A 153 -16.16 2.10 -1.17
C PRO A 153 -16.78 0.71 -1.34
N LEU A 154 -17.59 0.52 -2.39
CA LEU A 154 -18.19 -0.76 -2.77
C LEU A 154 -17.22 -1.66 -3.54
N THR A 155 -16.05 -1.15 -3.93
CA THR A 155 -15.02 -1.95 -4.61
C THR A 155 -14.56 -3.06 -3.69
N SER A 156 -14.86 -4.29 -4.08
CA SER A 156 -14.57 -5.49 -3.29
C SER A 156 -13.34 -6.24 -3.78
N ASP A 157 -12.67 -5.75 -4.83
CA ASP A 157 -11.50 -6.38 -5.45
C ASP A 157 -10.38 -5.37 -5.77
N VAL A 158 -9.18 -5.64 -5.27
CA VAL A 158 -7.97 -4.83 -5.53
C VAL A 158 -7.61 -4.75 -7.01
N ARG A 159 -7.85 -5.81 -7.80
CA ARG A 159 -7.53 -5.84 -9.23
C ARG A 159 -8.39 -4.88 -10.02
N VAL A 160 -9.68 -4.84 -9.68
CA VAL A 160 -10.63 -3.89 -10.27
C VAL A 160 -10.21 -2.48 -9.89
N ALA A 161 -9.96 -2.21 -8.61
CA ALA A 161 -9.48 -0.90 -8.18
C ALA A 161 -8.19 -0.46 -8.90
N ALA A 162 -7.28 -1.40 -9.18
CA ALA A 162 -6.02 -1.11 -9.85
C ALA A 162 -6.20 -0.81 -11.34
N ALA A 163 -7.19 -1.43 -12.01
CA ALA A 163 -7.54 -1.08 -13.38
C ALA A 163 -8.14 0.33 -13.47
N TRP A 164 -9.00 0.70 -12.52
CA TRP A 164 -9.54 2.06 -12.43
C TRP A 164 -8.44 3.09 -12.14
N LEU A 165 -7.49 2.75 -11.28
CA LEU A 165 -6.30 3.59 -11.05
C LEU A 165 -5.48 3.77 -12.33
N ALA A 166 -5.35 2.73 -13.16
CA ALA A 166 -4.64 2.82 -14.43
C ALA A 166 -5.29 3.84 -15.38
N GLU A 167 -6.61 3.80 -15.52
CA GLU A 167 -7.37 4.76 -16.34
C GLU A 167 -7.18 6.20 -15.84
N GLU A 168 -7.24 6.41 -14.53
CA GLU A 168 -7.07 7.73 -13.94
C GLU A 168 -5.64 8.27 -14.12
N VAL A 169 -4.62 7.40 -14.04
CA VAL A 169 -3.23 7.78 -14.31
C VAL A 169 -3.04 8.18 -15.78
N GLU A 170 -3.58 7.42 -16.73
CA GLU A 170 -3.50 7.78 -18.16
C GLU A 170 -4.23 9.09 -18.46
N SER A 171 -5.41 9.31 -17.86
CA SER A 171 -6.15 10.57 -17.96
C SER A 171 -5.32 11.75 -17.43
N LEU A 172 -4.71 11.59 -16.26
CA LEU A 172 -3.87 12.62 -15.63
C LEU A 172 -2.62 12.92 -16.47
N VAL A 173 -1.97 11.90 -17.03
CA VAL A 173 -0.83 12.06 -17.93
C VAL A 173 -1.25 12.83 -19.19
N ALA A 174 -2.38 12.46 -19.80
CA ALA A 174 -2.90 13.14 -20.99
C ALA A 174 -3.29 14.60 -20.71
N GLU A 175 -3.87 14.89 -19.56
CA GLU A 175 -4.28 16.24 -19.17
C GLU A 175 -3.07 17.14 -18.81
N THR A 176 -2.04 16.56 -18.19
CA THR A 176 -0.91 17.32 -17.64
C THR A 176 0.26 17.47 -18.60
N GLY A 177 0.40 16.54 -19.56
CA GLY A 177 1.56 16.44 -20.43
C GLY A 177 2.81 15.85 -19.76
N TYR A 178 2.76 15.46 -18.48
CA TYR A 178 3.87 14.77 -17.81
C TYR A 178 3.83 13.28 -18.12
N GLU A 179 4.96 12.72 -18.54
CA GLU A 179 5.04 11.30 -18.94
C GLU A 179 4.85 10.34 -17.76
N ARG A 180 5.19 10.80 -16.54
CA ARG A 180 5.15 10.01 -15.30
C ARG A 180 4.58 10.81 -14.14
N VAL A 181 4.10 10.06 -13.13
CA VAL A 181 3.53 10.58 -11.88
C VAL A 181 4.20 9.96 -10.67
N HIS A 182 3.99 10.57 -9.51
CA HIS A 182 4.24 9.95 -8.21
C HIS A 182 2.93 9.46 -7.60
N VAL A 183 2.98 8.35 -6.88
CA VAL A 183 1.81 7.81 -6.18
C VAL A 183 2.13 7.66 -4.71
N VAL A 184 1.24 8.14 -3.84
CA VAL A 184 1.26 7.87 -2.40
C VAL A 184 0.01 7.09 -2.03
N GLY A 185 0.17 5.81 -1.72
CA GLY A 185 -0.90 4.92 -1.29
C GLY A 185 -0.89 4.70 0.22
N HIS A 186 -2.04 4.85 0.87
CA HIS A 186 -2.20 4.47 2.28
C HIS A 186 -2.96 3.17 2.40
N SER A 187 -2.50 2.28 3.28
CA SER A 187 -3.18 1.01 3.57
C SER A 187 -3.47 0.22 2.28
N LEU A 188 -4.74 -0.11 2.02
CA LEU A 188 -5.23 -0.72 0.78
C LEU A 188 -4.84 0.05 -0.49
N GLY A 189 -4.83 1.38 -0.46
CA GLY A 189 -4.46 2.20 -1.62
C GLY A 189 -3.04 1.94 -2.11
N GLY A 190 -2.12 1.61 -1.21
CA GLY A 190 -0.77 1.19 -1.59
C GLY A 190 -0.73 -0.20 -2.24
N LEU A 191 -1.64 -1.12 -1.89
CA LEU A 191 -1.75 -2.41 -2.58
C LEU A 191 -2.34 -2.24 -3.98
N ILE A 192 -3.34 -1.37 -4.12
CA ILE A 192 -3.95 -1.02 -5.41
C ILE A 192 -2.87 -0.44 -6.34
N ALA A 193 -2.13 0.56 -5.86
CA ALA A 193 -1.04 1.17 -6.60
C ALA A 193 0.09 0.18 -6.92
N ARG A 194 0.49 -0.67 -5.98
CA ARG A 194 1.50 -1.71 -6.22
C ARG A 194 1.03 -2.71 -7.27
N TYR A 195 -0.25 -3.12 -7.24
CA TYR A 195 -0.80 -4.03 -8.25
C TYR A 195 -0.77 -3.38 -9.63
N TYR A 196 -1.20 -2.12 -9.75
CA TYR A 196 -1.11 -1.35 -11.00
C TYR A 196 0.32 -1.34 -11.56
N VAL A 197 1.30 -0.94 -10.73
CA VAL A 197 2.72 -0.87 -11.14
C VAL A 197 3.27 -2.24 -11.56
N THR A 198 3.04 -3.27 -10.76
CA THR A 198 3.72 -4.57 -10.92
C THR A 198 2.99 -5.56 -11.81
N ARG A 199 1.69 -5.37 -12.08
CA ARG A 199 0.84 -6.32 -12.82
C ARG A 199 0.12 -5.73 -14.02
N LEU A 200 -0.05 -4.41 -14.09
CA LEU A 200 -0.81 -3.75 -15.15
C LEU A 200 0.06 -2.79 -16.00
N GLY A 201 1.39 -2.89 -15.90
CA GLY A 201 2.30 -2.06 -16.69
C GLY A 201 2.45 -0.62 -16.19
N GLY A 202 1.93 -0.31 -15.00
CA GLY A 202 2.03 1.03 -14.41
C GLY A 202 3.46 1.51 -14.14
N ASP A 203 4.44 0.62 -14.17
CA ASP A 203 5.87 0.95 -14.13
C ASP A 203 6.29 2.04 -15.12
N GLN A 204 5.69 2.07 -16.31
CA GLN A 204 6.00 3.05 -17.34
C GLN A 204 5.55 4.47 -16.97
N ARG A 205 4.52 4.58 -16.12
CA ARG A 205 3.88 5.83 -15.72
C ARG A 205 4.17 6.26 -14.30
N VAL A 206 4.66 5.37 -13.45
CA VAL A 206 4.91 5.69 -12.04
C VAL A 206 6.40 5.77 -11.78
N HIS A 207 6.87 6.98 -11.49
CA HIS A 207 8.26 7.21 -11.12
C HIS A 207 8.55 6.68 -9.70
N THR A 208 7.68 7.05 -8.75
CA THR A 208 7.84 6.71 -7.33
C THR A 208 6.51 6.29 -6.75
N LEU A 209 6.49 5.12 -6.08
CA LEU A 209 5.38 4.66 -5.27
C LEU A 209 5.76 4.69 -3.78
N VAL A 210 5.17 5.62 -3.05
CA VAL A 210 5.24 5.67 -1.59
C VAL A 210 4.04 4.90 -1.00
N THR A 211 4.30 4.00 -0.06
CA THR A 211 3.23 3.27 0.65
C THR A 211 3.28 3.53 2.14
N LEU A 212 2.13 3.77 2.76
CA LEU A 212 1.98 4.07 4.18
C LEU A 212 1.16 2.98 4.87
N GLY A 213 1.79 2.15 5.71
CA GLY A 213 1.09 1.10 6.45
C GLY A 213 0.42 0.06 5.55
N THR A 214 0.90 -0.11 4.32
CA THR A 214 0.26 -0.98 3.34
C THR A 214 0.55 -2.45 3.65
N PRO A 215 -0.45 -3.34 3.77
CA PRO A 215 -0.24 -4.75 4.13
C PRO A 215 0.32 -5.57 2.95
N HIS A 216 1.58 -5.32 2.57
CA HIS A 216 2.28 -5.97 1.46
C HIS A 216 2.39 -7.49 1.56
N GLY A 217 2.47 -8.01 2.79
CA GLY A 217 2.41 -9.45 3.10
C GLY A 217 1.04 -9.93 3.57
N GLY A 218 0.01 -9.10 3.45
CA GLY A 218 -1.31 -9.31 4.05
C GLY A 218 -1.34 -9.02 5.55
N THR A 219 -2.50 -9.18 6.17
CA THR A 219 -2.69 -8.98 7.62
C THR A 219 -3.56 -10.09 8.20
N PHE A 220 -3.18 -10.64 9.35
CA PHE A 220 -4.00 -11.63 10.06
C PHE A 220 -5.32 -11.02 10.58
N ASN A 221 -5.38 -9.70 10.76
CA ASN A 221 -6.64 -9.04 11.12
C ASN A 221 -7.73 -9.23 10.05
N ALA A 222 -7.35 -9.52 8.79
CA ALA A 222 -8.28 -9.78 7.71
C ALA A 222 -9.03 -11.14 7.84
N TYR A 223 -8.69 -11.98 8.82
CA TYR A 223 -9.49 -13.16 9.18
C TYR A 223 -10.72 -12.80 10.01
N ALA A 224 -10.76 -11.61 10.65
CA ALA A 224 -11.87 -11.21 11.51
C ALA A 224 -13.19 -10.97 10.75
N LEU A 225 -13.12 -10.65 9.45
CA LEU A 225 -14.29 -10.38 8.62
C LEU A 225 -14.32 -11.28 7.37
N PRO A 226 -15.49 -11.84 7.00
CA PRO A 226 -15.64 -12.74 5.86
C PRO A 226 -15.92 -12.01 4.54
N SER A 227 -15.53 -10.74 4.39
CA SER A 227 -15.74 -10.00 3.13
C SER A 227 -14.80 -10.48 2.02
N HIS A 228 -15.17 -10.28 0.75
CA HIS A 228 -14.32 -10.65 -0.40
C HIS A 228 -12.97 -9.94 -0.33
N LEU A 229 -12.98 -8.63 -0.07
CA LEU A 229 -11.77 -7.82 0.06
C LEU A 229 -10.90 -8.29 1.23
N CYS A 230 -11.48 -8.57 2.40
CA CYS A 230 -10.71 -9.12 3.53
C CYS A 230 -10.08 -10.47 3.19
N ARG A 231 -10.75 -11.34 2.42
CA ARG A 231 -10.12 -12.59 1.94
C ARG A 231 -8.89 -12.33 1.08
N GLN A 232 -8.88 -11.28 0.26
CA GLN A 232 -7.73 -10.90 -0.55
C GLN A 232 -6.56 -10.37 0.29
N LEU A 233 -6.84 -9.72 1.43
CA LEU A 233 -5.82 -9.16 2.32
C LEU A 233 -5.20 -10.17 3.29
N ARG A 234 -5.62 -11.44 3.26
CA ARG A 234 -5.03 -12.48 4.12
C ARG A 234 -3.64 -12.87 3.64
N PRO A 235 -2.70 -13.15 4.55
CA PRO A 235 -1.41 -13.74 4.18
C PRO A 235 -1.59 -14.99 3.31
N GLY A 236 -0.82 -15.10 2.24
CA GLY A 236 -0.87 -16.24 1.32
C GLY A 236 -2.11 -16.32 0.41
N SER A 237 -2.99 -15.31 0.43
CA SER A 237 -4.13 -15.22 -0.50
C SER A 237 -3.66 -15.25 -1.97
N PRO A 238 -4.55 -15.55 -2.94
CA PRO A 238 -4.22 -15.44 -4.36
C PRO A 238 -3.65 -14.07 -4.75
N LEU A 239 -4.21 -12.98 -4.20
CA LEU A 239 -3.70 -11.63 -4.44
C LEU A 239 -2.27 -11.45 -3.90
N MET A 240 -1.99 -11.91 -2.68
CA MET A 240 -0.65 -11.79 -2.10
C MET A 240 0.39 -12.60 -2.88
N ARG A 241 0.00 -13.79 -3.38
CA ARG A 241 0.87 -14.61 -4.24
C ARG A 241 1.11 -13.96 -5.59
N GLU A 242 0.08 -13.39 -6.21
CA GLU A 242 0.23 -12.62 -7.43
C GLU A 242 1.18 -11.45 -7.21
N LEU A 243 1.04 -10.67 -6.15
CA LEU A 243 1.94 -9.56 -5.83
C LEU A 243 3.38 -10.01 -5.51
N GLY A 244 3.59 -11.27 -5.13
CA GLY A 244 4.91 -11.87 -4.90
C GLY A 244 5.53 -12.56 -6.12
N ALA A 245 4.83 -12.64 -7.25
CA ALA A 245 5.37 -13.18 -8.50
C ALA A 245 6.48 -12.26 -9.08
N PRO A 246 7.39 -12.77 -9.91
CA PRO A 246 8.46 -11.97 -10.50
C PRO A 246 7.96 -10.69 -11.21
N VAL A 247 8.78 -9.63 -11.17
CA VAL A 247 8.53 -8.32 -11.80
C VAL A 247 9.79 -7.88 -12.55
N PRO A 248 10.14 -8.50 -13.68
CA PRO A 248 11.38 -8.20 -14.37
C PRO A 248 11.41 -6.74 -14.83
N ALA A 249 12.54 -6.08 -14.63
CA ALA A 249 12.84 -4.72 -15.11
C ALA A 249 11.90 -3.61 -14.63
N CYS A 250 11.37 -3.71 -13.40
CA CYS A 250 10.60 -2.62 -12.78
C CYS A 250 11.52 -1.43 -12.44
N GLY A 251 11.34 -0.31 -13.15
CA GLY A 251 12.03 0.95 -12.91
C GLY A 251 11.41 1.82 -11.82
N THR A 252 10.16 1.57 -11.40
CA THR A 252 9.50 2.32 -10.32
C THR A 252 10.26 2.17 -9.01
N ARG A 253 10.51 3.30 -8.34
CA ARG A 253 11.09 3.33 -6.99
C ARG A 253 10.00 3.13 -5.94
N PHE A 254 10.22 2.24 -4.99
CA PHE A 254 9.28 1.99 -3.90
C PHE A 254 9.83 2.52 -2.57
N VAL A 255 9.00 3.26 -1.84
CA VAL A 255 9.31 3.68 -0.46
C VAL A 255 8.18 3.28 0.46
N ALA A 256 8.45 2.33 1.37
CA ALA A 256 7.44 1.76 2.26
C ALA A 256 7.66 2.24 3.69
N TYR A 257 6.77 3.12 4.17
CA TYR A 257 6.66 3.47 5.57
C TYR A 257 5.83 2.42 6.31
N TRP A 258 6.39 1.86 7.37
CA TRP A 258 5.73 0.90 8.25
C TRP A 258 5.92 1.33 9.70
N SER A 259 4.98 0.97 10.58
CA SER A 259 5.09 1.29 12.00
C SER A 259 4.99 0.07 12.90
N ASP A 260 5.72 0.10 14.00
CA ASP A 260 5.66 -0.89 15.08
C ASP A 260 4.36 -0.82 15.90
N LEU A 261 3.63 0.31 15.84
CA LEU A 261 2.34 0.52 16.49
C LEU A 261 1.16 0.39 15.51
N ASP A 262 1.39 -0.13 14.30
CA ASP A 262 0.31 -0.40 13.35
C ASP A 262 -0.61 -1.50 13.88
N GLN A 263 -1.85 -1.13 14.18
CA GLN A 263 -2.86 -2.04 14.75
C GLN A 263 -3.68 -2.75 13.67
N LEU A 264 -3.67 -2.26 12.42
CA LEU A 264 -4.46 -2.85 11.34
C LEU A 264 -3.65 -3.86 10.53
N VAL A 265 -2.33 -3.66 10.43
CA VAL A 265 -1.41 -4.62 9.80
C VAL A 265 -0.70 -5.44 10.86
N PHE A 266 -1.12 -6.70 11.00
CA PHE A 266 -0.51 -7.65 11.92
C PHE A 266 -0.02 -8.91 11.18
N PRO A 267 1.23 -9.36 11.42
CA PRO A 267 2.29 -8.66 12.15
C PRO A 267 2.74 -7.40 11.40
N GLN A 268 3.19 -6.38 12.13
CA GLN A 268 3.56 -5.06 11.57
C GLN A 268 4.62 -5.13 10.47
N ARG A 269 5.52 -6.11 10.55
CA ARG A 269 6.52 -6.38 9.52
C ARG A 269 5.91 -6.66 8.14
N ASN A 270 4.64 -7.08 8.05
CA ASN A 270 3.96 -7.28 6.78
C ASN A 270 3.69 -5.97 6.04
N ALA A 271 3.84 -4.82 6.70
CA ALA A 271 3.84 -3.51 6.04
C ALA A 271 5.17 -3.17 5.37
N LYS A 272 6.24 -3.95 5.60
CA LYS A 272 7.46 -3.86 4.79
C LYS A 272 7.22 -4.46 3.41
N LEU A 273 7.73 -3.80 2.38
CA LEU A 273 7.79 -4.37 1.04
C LEU A 273 9.13 -5.06 0.85
N ASN A 274 9.11 -6.39 0.74
CA ASN A 274 10.29 -7.19 0.42
C ASN A 274 10.00 -7.94 -0.88
N HIS A 275 10.74 -7.61 -1.94
CA HIS A 275 10.61 -8.24 -3.24
C HIS A 275 11.96 -8.20 -3.95
N PRO A 276 12.46 -9.32 -4.51
CA PRO A 276 13.80 -9.38 -5.10
C PRO A 276 13.97 -8.46 -6.32
N ASP A 277 12.91 -8.33 -7.13
CA ASP A 277 12.98 -7.56 -8.38
C ASP A 277 12.65 -6.06 -8.23
N LEU A 278 12.31 -5.58 -7.03
CA LEU A 278 11.89 -4.19 -6.82
C LEU A 278 12.97 -3.39 -6.11
N THR A 279 13.15 -2.13 -6.52
CA THR A 279 14.01 -1.17 -5.79
C THR A 279 13.22 -0.58 -4.63
N VAL A 280 13.42 -1.12 -3.42
CA VAL A 280 12.61 -0.77 -2.24
C VAL A 280 13.45 -0.14 -1.12
N ARG A 281 12.96 0.98 -0.58
CA ARG A 281 13.41 1.55 0.69
C ARG A 281 12.32 1.40 1.76
N ASN A 282 12.56 0.56 2.76
CA ASN A 282 11.67 0.43 3.92
C ASN A 282 12.07 1.42 5.02
N ILE A 283 11.13 2.23 5.52
CA ILE A 283 11.34 3.24 6.56
C ILE A 283 10.45 2.89 7.75
N GLY A 284 11.06 2.59 8.90
CA GLY A 284 10.34 2.34 10.14
C GLY A 284 9.96 3.65 10.84
N VAL A 285 8.73 3.72 11.31
CA VAL A 285 8.22 4.84 12.12
C VAL A 285 7.79 4.29 13.47
N HIS A 286 8.33 4.84 14.56
CA HIS A 286 8.04 4.36 15.90
C HIS A 286 6.79 5.04 16.49
N GLY A 287 5.97 4.27 17.20
CA GLY A 287 4.86 4.79 18.02
C GLY A 287 3.73 5.46 17.22
N THR A 288 3.61 5.18 15.93
CA THR A 288 2.61 5.82 15.06
C THR A 288 1.55 4.80 14.65
N GLY A 289 0.29 5.05 14.99
CA GLY A 289 -0.81 4.19 14.57
C GLY A 289 -1.05 4.21 13.05
N HIS A 290 -1.85 3.26 12.57
CA HIS A 290 -2.09 3.06 11.14
C HIS A 290 -2.72 4.30 10.48
N MET A 291 -3.69 4.93 11.15
CA MET A 291 -4.36 6.13 10.66
C MET A 291 -3.50 7.39 10.85
N SER A 292 -2.54 7.33 11.79
CA SER A 292 -1.63 8.44 12.05
C SER A 292 -0.49 8.56 11.03
N LEU A 293 -0.16 7.51 10.26
CA LEU A 293 0.94 7.52 9.30
C LEU A 293 0.84 8.67 8.25
N PRO A 294 -0.30 8.90 7.56
CA PRO A 294 -0.41 9.97 6.56
C PRO A 294 -0.40 11.40 7.13
N ILE A 295 -0.59 11.55 8.43
CA ILE A 295 -0.69 12.84 9.11
C ILE A 295 0.48 13.13 10.06
N ASN A 296 1.38 12.15 10.24
CA ASN A 296 2.59 12.27 11.04
C ASN A 296 3.56 13.26 10.35
N GLY A 297 4.05 14.23 11.12
CA GLY A 297 4.90 15.31 10.61
C GLY A 297 6.20 14.83 9.98
N ASP A 298 6.85 13.82 10.57
CA ASP A 298 8.11 13.27 10.08
C ASP A 298 7.91 12.47 8.79
N VAL A 299 6.79 11.75 8.68
CA VAL A 299 6.41 11.05 7.44
C VAL A 299 6.13 12.07 6.33
N VAL A 300 5.29 13.08 6.60
CA VAL A 300 4.97 14.13 5.63
C VAL A 300 6.22 14.88 5.18
N HIS A 301 7.10 15.22 6.12
CA HIS A 301 8.37 15.87 5.82
C HIS A 301 9.28 14.96 4.99
N GLY A 302 9.45 13.70 5.38
CA GLY A 302 10.28 12.74 4.67
C GLY A 302 9.83 12.51 3.22
N ILE A 303 8.51 12.39 2.98
CA ILE A 303 7.95 12.27 1.64
C ILE A 303 8.22 13.53 0.82
N SER A 304 7.91 14.70 1.39
CA SER A 304 8.05 15.98 0.69
C SER A 304 9.51 16.27 0.31
N THR A 305 10.45 15.96 1.20
CA THR A 305 11.89 16.11 0.95
C THR A 305 12.38 15.12 -0.10
N MET A 306 11.96 13.85 -0.01
CA MET A 306 12.36 12.82 -0.96
C MET A 306 11.88 13.14 -2.39
N LEU A 307 10.62 13.56 -2.54
CA LEU A 307 10.06 13.91 -3.86
C LEU A 307 10.69 15.20 -4.43
N ALA A 308 11.21 16.08 -3.58
CA ALA A 308 11.78 17.37 -3.98
C ALA A 308 13.26 17.31 -4.41
N HIS A 309 13.90 16.15 -4.32
CA HIS A 309 15.32 15.95 -4.65
C HIS A 309 15.50 14.85 -5.71
N LEU A 310 14.53 14.71 -6.63
CA LEU A 310 14.60 13.74 -7.71
C LEU A 310 15.30 14.40 -8.92
N GLY A 311 16.41 13.84 -9.38
CA GLY A 311 17.02 14.22 -10.65
C GLY A 311 16.19 13.72 -11.84
N ALA A 312 16.43 14.30 -13.02
CA ALA A 312 15.74 13.96 -14.27
C ALA A 312 15.89 12.49 -14.71
N ASP A 313 16.89 11.77 -14.18
CA ASP A 313 17.12 10.32 -14.37
C ASP A 313 16.49 9.45 -13.25
N GLY A 314 15.78 10.07 -12.31
CA GLY A 314 15.23 9.42 -11.14
C GLY A 314 16.23 9.07 -10.06
N SER A 315 17.47 9.59 -10.10
CA SER A 315 18.43 9.52 -8.99
C SER A 315 18.10 10.57 -7.91
N LEU A 316 18.62 10.41 -6.69
CA LEU A 316 18.56 11.50 -5.71
C LEU A 316 19.63 12.53 -6.10
N LEU A 317 19.25 13.77 -6.38
CA LEU A 317 20.20 14.88 -6.47
C LEU A 317 20.82 15.08 -5.08
N THR A 318 22.02 14.56 -4.86
CA THR A 318 22.83 15.02 -3.72
C THR A 318 24.31 15.08 -4.09
N ALA A 319 24.71 16.24 -4.62
CA ALA A 319 26.04 16.80 -4.40
C ALA A 319 25.85 18.32 -4.23
N GLY A 320 25.84 18.83 -2.99
CA GLY A 320 25.72 20.27 -2.78
C GLY A 320 25.36 20.77 -1.38
N VAL A 321 25.08 19.91 -0.40
CA VAL A 321 24.92 20.38 0.98
C VAL A 321 26.32 20.51 1.60
N THR A 322 26.78 21.74 1.79
CA THR A 322 27.95 22.04 2.62
C THR A 322 27.77 21.39 3.99
N GLU A 323 28.67 20.47 4.35
CA GLU A 323 28.72 19.96 5.71
C GLU A 323 28.97 21.13 6.66
N LEU A 324 27.97 21.47 7.47
CA LEU A 324 28.18 22.26 8.67
C LEU A 324 28.95 21.36 9.65
N ARG A 325 30.29 21.34 9.51
CA ARG A 325 31.19 20.78 10.51
C ARG A 325 30.79 21.32 11.87
N GLY A 326 30.27 20.44 12.72
CA GLY A 326 30.01 20.74 14.12
C GLY A 326 31.27 21.31 14.75
N ARG A 327 31.14 22.53 15.31
CA ARG A 327 32.17 23.17 16.13
C ARG A 327 32.73 22.14 17.11
N ALA A 328 34.01 21.83 16.97
CA ALA A 328 34.76 21.06 17.96
C ALA A 328 34.53 21.71 19.34
N CYS A 329 33.96 20.94 20.26
CA CYS A 329 33.83 21.31 21.64
C CYS A 329 35.25 21.42 22.22
N ARG A 330 35.78 22.63 22.32
CA ARG A 330 36.99 22.90 23.12
C ARG A 330 36.59 22.73 24.58
N ARG A 331 37.06 21.64 25.19
CA ARG A 331 37.10 21.51 26.65
C ARG A 331 38.14 22.49 27.19
N PRO A 332 37.82 23.31 28.21
CA PRO A 332 38.76 23.58 29.28
C PRO A 332 38.84 22.37 30.23
#